data_AF-A0A9N8H2A2-F1
#
_entry.id   AF-A0A9N8H2A2-F1
#
_cell.length_a   1.000
_cell.length_b   1.000
_cell.length_c   1.000
_cell.angle_alpha   90.00
_cell.angle_beta   90.00
_cell.angle_gamma   90.00
#
_symmetry.space_group_name_H-M   'P 1'
#
loop_
_entity.id
_entity.type
_entity.pdbx_description
1 polymer ?
#
loop_
_entity_poly.entity_id
_entity_poly.type
_entity_poly.pdbx_seq_one_letter_code
_entity_poly.pdbx_strand_id
1 'polypeptide(L)'
;MAKSKKGKKGGKSQQKKNDDHGNSNTSTNTNTNATNTSGNSNNNGSSNNASTWSIPPSAAVTTGTGSTNNNTKGVNGNAVVSDSNGTNKTTNNLNTTNTGTTGSTPNPMDANATINGAAEDRDDLTWLRECDTRVDTKGQPYLQLEYRDDDTIMLYLKNFLEKSSAQKQVVDEFYQIWQQTVLSTLLEMSAVWQKENVTPDDQRHMKERLKKARYKISFLLHRVMGGMLTSALTKWQNRREDLLHVCFQTLQLLPRLAESCPHHKSDIRQVIIHFEGKEFLASCACETWDTLYDHSIPLDPKTFVPILRRCAMLDILDKDWNMLGGWEDILKALEAKCFMDTGPVPRLASDSVLQETTTILRNARNSMQCKFFSVRFLRYTDDQAPQRWRYFPKCSAPACANLETPQKPHTLRCTNCWYFHYCSSSCQEYCDSIMGLHPKFCKDTPKDKAAQCQKEMEQYLGLNQEPDMTCHACGLEEHHVTEGMKRCSQCQKVYYCSRQCQEWDWRVGGHKQVCKETNTSASDALLNSMDQTLPVPASSNNGTANVVE
;
A
#
# COMPACT_ATOMS: atom_id res chain seq x y z
N MET A 1 41.63 33.63 -10.53
CA MET A 1 42.32 33.92 -11.81
C MET A 1 41.41 33.44 -12.94
N ALA A 2 40.68 34.35 -13.60
CA ALA A 2 40.87 34.73 -15.03
C ALA A 2 40.61 33.54 -16.00
N LYS A 3 39.67 33.51 -16.94
CA LYS A 3 39.05 34.57 -17.76
C LYS A 3 37.72 34.08 -18.39
N SER A 4 36.84 35.05 -18.59
CA SER A 4 35.66 35.09 -19.45
C SER A 4 35.96 34.86 -20.94
N LYS A 5 35.01 34.30 -21.71
CA LYS A 5 34.61 34.85 -23.03
C LYS A 5 33.27 34.30 -23.56
N LYS A 6 32.49 35.26 -24.08
CA LYS A 6 31.18 35.21 -24.75
C LYS A 6 31.22 34.62 -26.17
N GLY A 7 30.03 34.27 -26.69
CA GLY A 7 29.67 34.35 -28.14
C GLY A 7 28.78 33.18 -28.60
N LYS A 8 27.44 33.23 -28.59
CA LYS A 8 26.45 33.89 -29.50
C LYS A 8 26.37 33.33 -30.95
N LYS A 9 25.14 32.91 -31.30
CA LYS A 9 24.45 32.80 -32.61
C LYS A 9 24.72 31.58 -33.52
N GLY A 10 23.69 30.73 -33.66
CA GLY A 10 22.70 30.77 -34.75
C GLY A 10 23.10 30.26 -36.13
N GLY A 11 22.36 29.27 -36.64
CA GLY A 11 22.38 28.89 -38.06
C GLY A 11 21.52 27.66 -38.37
N LYS A 12 20.29 27.88 -38.83
CA LYS A 12 19.49 26.89 -39.57
C LYS A 12 20.11 26.73 -40.97
N SER A 13 20.19 25.50 -41.48
CA SER A 13 20.19 25.25 -42.92
C SER A 13 19.49 23.92 -43.22
N GLN A 14 18.39 24.02 -43.97
CA GLN A 14 17.78 22.93 -44.71
C GLN A 14 18.67 22.65 -45.92
N GLN A 15 18.96 21.39 -46.22
CA GLN A 15 19.28 21.01 -47.58
C GLN A 15 18.69 19.65 -47.94
N LYS A 16 17.73 19.76 -48.85
CA LYS A 16 17.03 18.72 -49.60
C LYS A 16 17.97 18.33 -50.75
N LYS A 17 18.26 17.04 -50.94
CA LYS A 17 18.63 16.52 -52.26
C LYS A 17 18.12 15.10 -52.45
N ASN A 18 17.56 14.96 -53.63
CA ASN A 18 16.77 13.90 -54.20
C ASN A 18 17.67 12.91 -54.97
N ASP A 19 17.06 11.77 -55.27
CA ASP A 19 17.22 10.93 -56.48
C ASP A 19 18.36 9.90 -56.57
N ASP A 20 17.96 8.64 -56.31
CA ASP A 20 17.70 7.60 -57.33
C ASP A 20 18.83 6.70 -57.90
N HIS A 21 18.41 5.43 -58.12
CA HIS A 21 18.95 4.33 -58.92
C HIS A 21 19.99 3.35 -58.32
N GLY A 22 19.67 2.05 -58.49
CA GLY A 22 20.67 1.07 -58.91
C GLY A 22 20.65 -0.30 -58.23
N ASN A 23 19.73 -1.17 -58.68
CA ASN A 23 19.68 -2.61 -58.39
C ASN A 23 20.89 -3.36 -59.01
N SER A 24 21.51 -4.31 -58.29
CA SER A 24 21.94 -5.62 -58.85
C SER A 24 22.65 -6.52 -57.83
N ASN A 25 22.17 -7.76 -57.77
CA ASN A 25 22.81 -8.93 -57.15
C ASN A 25 24.15 -9.26 -57.80
N THR A 26 25.15 -9.68 -57.00
CA THR A 26 25.89 -10.92 -57.31
C THR A 26 26.61 -11.46 -56.08
N SER A 27 26.46 -12.76 -55.92
CA SER A 27 27.00 -13.62 -54.86
C SER A 27 28.48 -13.91 -55.07
N THR A 28 29.25 -13.96 -53.99
CA THR A 28 30.43 -14.84 -53.90
C THR A 28 30.58 -15.41 -52.49
N ASN A 29 30.48 -16.73 -52.43
CA ASN A 29 30.93 -17.60 -51.36
C ASN A 29 32.37 -17.28 -50.92
N THR A 30 32.63 -17.29 -49.61
CA THR A 30 33.84 -17.95 -49.07
C THR A 30 33.54 -18.50 -47.68
N ASN A 31 33.63 -19.82 -47.62
CA ASN A 31 33.69 -20.65 -46.44
C ASN A 31 34.93 -20.29 -45.60
N THR A 32 34.81 -20.23 -44.27
CA THR A 32 35.80 -20.78 -43.34
C THR A 32 35.19 -20.96 -41.95
N ASN A 33 35.36 -22.17 -41.43
CA ASN A 33 34.91 -22.69 -40.15
C ASN A 33 35.46 -21.91 -38.95
N ALA A 34 34.65 -21.77 -37.89
CA ALA A 34 35.07 -22.12 -36.53
C ALA A 34 33.86 -22.31 -35.62
N THR A 35 33.71 -23.56 -35.20
CA THR A 35 32.88 -24.15 -34.15
C THR A 35 32.91 -23.39 -32.81
N ASN A 36 31.74 -23.18 -32.20
CA ASN A 36 31.52 -23.33 -30.77
C ASN A 36 30.02 -23.49 -30.46
N THR A 37 29.57 -24.74 -30.47
CA THR A 37 28.30 -25.22 -29.95
C THR A 37 28.45 -25.52 -28.45
N SER A 38 28.02 -24.61 -27.59
CA SER A 38 27.77 -24.91 -26.18
C SER A 38 26.29 -25.26 -26.00
N GLY A 39 26.02 -26.56 -25.89
CA GLY A 39 24.71 -27.14 -25.66
C GLY A 39 24.15 -26.74 -24.29
N ASN A 40 22.93 -26.23 -24.29
CA ASN A 40 22.14 -25.98 -23.09
C ASN A 40 21.49 -27.32 -22.70
N SER A 41 22.06 -27.99 -21.70
CA SER A 41 21.57 -29.27 -21.20
C SER A 41 20.45 -29.01 -20.19
N ASN A 42 19.23 -29.38 -20.58
CA ASN A 42 18.10 -29.58 -19.68
C ASN A 42 18.44 -30.69 -18.68
N ASN A 43 18.65 -30.35 -17.41
CA ASN A 43 18.68 -31.31 -16.32
C ASN A 43 17.34 -31.25 -15.59
N ASN A 44 16.44 -32.15 -15.97
CA ASN A 44 15.27 -32.53 -15.20
C ASN A 44 15.71 -33.67 -14.28
N GLY A 45 15.75 -33.43 -12.97
CA GLY A 45 16.17 -34.41 -11.98
C GLY A 45 15.46 -34.19 -10.65
N SER A 46 14.46 -35.03 -10.40
CA SER A 46 13.62 -35.11 -9.21
C SER A 46 14.38 -35.11 -7.88
N SER A 47 13.82 -34.40 -6.89
CA SER A 47 13.73 -34.88 -5.50
C SER A 47 12.66 -34.10 -4.74
N ASN A 48 11.40 -34.54 -4.84
CA ASN A 48 10.35 -34.16 -3.91
C ASN A 48 10.54 -34.97 -2.62
N ASN A 49 11.14 -34.37 -1.60
CA ASN A 49 11.01 -34.81 -0.22
C ASN A 49 10.11 -33.80 0.51
N ALA A 50 8.81 -34.07 0.54
CA ALA A 50 7.86 -33.37 1.37
C ALA A 50 7.99 -33.89 2.81
N SER A 51 8.75 -33.18 3.64
CA SER A 51 8.80 -33.42 5.08
C SER A 51 7.50 -32.94 5.70
N THR A 52 6.70 -33.89 6.18
CA THR A 52 5.50 -33.67 7.01
C THR A 52 5.89 -33.02 8.33
N TRP A 53 5.54 -31.75 8.52
CA TRP A 53 5.65 -31.08 9.81
C TRP A 53 4.45 -31.45 10.69
N SER A 54 4.70 -32.25 11.73
CA SER A 54 3.75 -32.54 12.79
C SER A 54 3.83 -31.46 13.87
N ILE A 55 2.72 -30.79 14.14
CA ILE A 55 2.56 -29.82 15.24
C ILE A 55 2.34 -30.61 16.54
N PRO A 56 3.08 -30.35 17.64
CA PRO A 56 2.79 -30.97 18.93
C PRO A 56 1.56 -30.31 19.60
N PRO A 57 0.71 -31.07 20.32
CA PRO A 57 -0.42 -30.51 21.04
C PRO A 57 0.06 -29.75 22.29
N SER A 58 -0.31 -28.48 22.37
CA SER A 58 -0.09 -27.63 23.54
C SER A 58 -0.84 -28.14 24.76
N ALA A 59 -0.14 -28.15 25.89
CA ALA A 59 -0.58 -28.60 27.19
C ALA A 59 -1.84 -27.88 27.69
N ALA A 60 -2.75 -28.67 28.26
CA ALA A 60 -3.92 -28.22 29.00
C ALA A 60 -3.49 -27.47 30.27
N VAL A 61 -3.97 -26.24 30.42
CA VAL A 61 -3.92 -25.50 31.68
C VAL A 61 -5.16 -25.89 32.50
N THR A 62 -4.93 -26.62 33.58
CA THR A 62 -5.87 -26.90 34.66
C THR A 62 -6.25 -25.61 35.39
N THR A 63 -7.50 -25.16 35.25
CA THR A 63 -8.10 -24.19 36.17
C THR A 63 -8.86 -24.95 37.27
N GLY A 64 -8.29 -24.91 38.48
CA GLY A 64 -8.86 -25.47 39.68
C GLY A 64 -10.06 -24.66 40.16
N THR A 65 -11.08 -25.40 40.59
CA THR A 65 -12.26 -24.95 41.31
C THR A 65 -11.89 -24.45 42.71
N GLY A 66 -12.33 -23.24 43.05
CA GLY A 66 -12.20 -22.66 44.39
C GLY A 66 -13.43 -21.83 44.74
N SER A 67 -14.34 -22.43 45.48
CA SER A 67 -15.58 -21.83 45.99
C SER A 67 -15.31 -21.24 47.38
N THR A 68 -15.68 -19.98 47.62
CA THR A 68 -15.98 -19.48 48.98
C THR A 68 -17.01 -18.36 48.92
N ASN A 69 -18.15 -18.63 49.58
CA ASN A 69 -19.13 -17.68 50.07
C ASN A 69 -18.49 -16.57 50.92
N ASN A 70 -19.06 -15.36 50.89
CA ASN A 70 -19.64 -14.80 52.11
C ASN A 70 -20.65 -13.68 51.87
N ASN A 71 -21.54 -13.62 52.86
CA ASN A 71 -22.85 -13.02 52.89
C ASN A 71 -22.81 -11.61 53.55
N THR A 72 -23.97 -10.95 53.52
CA THR A 72 -24.54 -9.99 54.49
C THR A 72 -24.34 -8.46 54.41
N LYS A 73 -25.54 -7.80 54.34
CA LYS A 73 -26.04 -6.59 55.04
C LYS A 73 -25.48 -5.23 54.59
N GLY A 74 -26.23 -4.20 54.19
CA GLY A 74 -27.66 -3.86 54.33
C GLY A 74 -27.92 -2.99 55.56
N VAL A 75 -27.99 -1.65 55.42
CA VAL A 75 -28.70 -0.70 56.32
C VAL A 75 -29.04 0.62 55.58
N ASN A 76 -30.32 1.00 55.69
CA ASN A 76 -30.96 2.28 55.33
C ASN A 76 -30.60 3.44 56.28
N GLY A 77 -30.78 4.69 55.84
CA GLY A 77 -30.87 5.82 56.78
C GLY A 77 -31.06 7.21 56.14
N ASN A 78 -32.24 7.78 56.34
CA ASN A 78 -32.78 9.02 55.78
C ASN A 78 -32.25 10.34 56.40
N ALA A 79 -32.34 11.39 55.58
CA ALA A 79 -32.82 12.76 55.81
C ALA A 79 -32.29 13.64 56.97
N VAL A 80 -31.79 14.84 56.63
CA VAL A 80 -32.12 16.12 57.30
C VAL A 80 -32.09 17.27 56.27
N VAL A 81 -33.11 18.13 56.37
CA VAL A 81 -33.40 19.37 55.65
C VAL A 81 -32.69 20.57 56.31
N SER A 82 -32.19 21.54 55.53
CA SER A 82 -32.36 22.98 55.83
C SER A 82 -31.76 23.90 54.75
N ASP A 83 -32.59 24.82 54.28
CA ASP A 83 -32.30 25.97 53.41
C ASP A 83 -31.27 26.94 54.01
N SER A 84 -30.51 27.64 53.14
CA SER A 84 -30.56 29.12 53.02
C SER A 84 -29.54 29.71 52.04
N ASN A 85 -30.07 30.57 51.15
CA ASN A 85 -29.52 31.79 50.55
C ASN A 85 -28.05 31.91 50.09
N GLY A 86 -27.88 32.41 48.86
CA GLY A 86 -26.73 33.25 48.52
C GLY A 86 -26.29 33.25 47.05
N THR A 87 -26.98 34.05 46.23
CA THR A 87 -26.47 34.83 45.09
C THR A 87 -25.04 34.53 44.57
N ASN A 88 -24.93 34.12 43.30
CA ASN A 88 -24.18 34.91 42.30
C ASN A 88 -24.51 34.51 40.85
N LYS A 89 -24.90 35.53 40.08
CA LYS A 89 -24.95 35.58 38.61
C LYS A 89 -23.55 35.32 38.04
N THR A 90 -23.45 34.70 36.86
CA THR A 90 -23.08 35.38 35.59
C THR A 90 -23.12 34.38 34.44
N THR A 91 -24.12 34.55 33.57
CA THR A 91 -24.25 33.94 32.23
C THR A 91 -23.41 34.74 31.23
N ASN A 92 -22.50 34.09 30.51
CA ASN A 92 -21.83 34.69 29.34
C ASN A 92 -22.57 34.29 28.05
N ASN A 93 -23.25 35.28 27.48
CA ASN A 93 -23.77 35.28 26.11
C ASN A 93 -22.60 35.45 25.12
N LEU A 94 -22.57 34.62 24.08
CA LEU A 94 -21.82 34.89 22.86
C LEU A 94 -22.55 35.97 22.06
N ASN A 95 -21.93 37.14 21.94
CA ASN A 95 -22.33 38.17 20.98
C ASN A 95 -21.62 37.95 19.64
N THR A 96 -22.44 37.79 18.62
CA THR A 96 -22.13 37.90 17.19
C THR A 96 -21.85 39.37 16.86
N THR A 97 -20.63 39.69 16.43
CA THR A 97 -20.31 40.99 15.82
C THR A 97 -20.17 40.86 14.30
N ASN A 98 -21.10 41.52 13.61
CA ASN A 98 -21.02 41.91 12.21
C ASN A 98 -19.80 42.83 12.00
N THR A 99 -18.91 42.47 11.08
CA THR A 99 -17.89 43.39 10.54
C THR A 99 -18.29 43.85 9.15
N GLY A 100 -18.51 45.15 9.04
CA GLY A 100 -18.81 45.85 7.79
C GLY A 100 -17.60 45.90 6.85
N THR A 101 -17.93 45.84 5.58
CA THR A 101 -17.05 45.89 4.41
C THR A 101 -16.54 47.32 4.19
N THR A 102 -15.24 47.56 4.37
CA THR A 102 -14.55 48.72 3.80
C THR A 102 -13.40 48.24 2.92
N GLY A 103 -13.53 48.51 1.62
CA GLY A 103 -12.54 48.16 0.61
C GLY A 103 -11.24 48.92 0.85
N SER A 104 -10.17 48.16 1.07
CA SER A 104 -8.79 48.63 0.98
C SER A 104 -8.03 47.69 0.05
N THR A 105 -7.57 48.25 -1.07
CA THR A 105 -6.69 47.62 -2.04
C THR A 105 -5.37 47.19 -1.38
N PRO A 106 -4.88 45.97 -1.57
CA PRO A 106 -3.60 45.56 -1.00
C PRO A 106 -2.44 46.15 -1.81
N ASN A 107 -1.62 46.97 -1.14
CA ASN A 107 -0.31 47.37 -1.66
C ASN A 107 0.62 46.16 -1.77
N PRO A 108 1.47 46.07 -2.82
CA PRO A 108 2.47 45.02 -2.94
C PRO A 108 3.55 45.22 -1.88
N MET A 109 3.78 44.20 -1.06
CA MET A 109 4.77 44.21 0.01
C MET A 109 6.20 44.25 -0.54
N ASP A 110 7.00 45.18 0.00
CA ASP A 110 8.45 45.22 -0.11
C ASP A 110 9.08 43.94 0.46
N ALA A 111 9.66 43.12 -0.41
CA ALA A 111 10.39 41.89 -0.08
C ALA A 111 11.79 42.15 0.49
N ASN A 112 11.96 43.19 1.31
CA ASN A 112 13.23 43.54 1.94
C ASN A 112 12.99 44.07 3.36
N ALA A 113 12.21 43.32 4.14
CA ALA A 113 12.14 43.53 5.58
C ALA A 113 13.52 43.24 6.18
N THR A 114 14.27 44.31 6.44
CA THR A 114 15.45 44.32 7.30
C THR A 114 15.04 43.73 8.66
N ILE A 115 15.47 42.49 8.92
CA ILE A 115 15.25 41.80 10.19
C ILE A 115 15.99 42.58 11.27
N ASN A 116 15.24 43.41 12.02
CA ASN A 116 15.75 44.19 13.13
C ASN A 116 16.00 43.28 14.35
N GLY A 117 17.25 42.86 14.54
CA GLY A 117 17.99 42.85 15.81
C GLY A 117 17.47 42.15 17.08
N ALA A 118 16.27 41.56 17.11
CA ALA A 118 15.91 40.64 18.18
C ALA A 118 16.78 39.38 18.05
N ALA A 119 17.35 38.88 19.15
CA ALA A 119 18.08 37.62 19.16
C ALA A 119 17.08 36.51 18.79
N GLU A 120 16.98 36.21 17.50
CA GLU A 120 16.09 35.20 16.93
C GLU A 120 16.42 33.86 17.63
N ASP A 121 15.39 33.24 18.21
CA ASP A 121 15.54 31.93 18.82
C ASP A 121 16.00 30.95 17.74
N ARG A 122 17.25 30.51 17.86
CA ARG A 122 17.93 29.70 16.84
C ARG A 122 17.38 28.28 16.76
N ASP A 123 16.61 27.88 17.77
CA ASP A 123 15.98 26.58 17.87
C ASP A 123 14.48 26.63 17.59
N ASP A 124 13.91 27.80 17.28
CA ASP A 124 12.51 27.94 16.88
C ASP A 124 12.26 27.24 15.54
N LEU A 125 11.43 26.19 15.57
CA LEU A 125 11.03 25.41 14.39
C LEU A 125 9.72 25.91 13.76
N THR A 126 9.24 27.12 14.09
CA THR A 126 8.06 27.73 13.47
C THR A 126 8.16 27.76 11.94
N TRP A 127 9.36 27.99 11.39
CA TRP A 127 9.59 27.95 9.95
C TRP A 127 9.33 26.56 9.32
N LEU A 128 9.55 25.46 10.06
CA LEU A 128 9.18 24.11 9.64
C LEU A 128 7.68 23.86 9.80
N ARG A 129 7.05 24.40 10.85
CA ARG A 129 5.60 24.28 11.04
C ARG A 129 4.82 24.96 9.93
N GLU A 130 5.34 26.06 9.41
CA GLU A 130 4.68 26.90 8.39
C GLU A 130 5.22 26.70 6.98
N CYS A 131 6.15 25.76 6.76
CA CYS A 131 6.82 25.66 5.45
C CYS A 131 5.85 25.44 4.27
N ASP A 132 4.69 24.82 4.51
CA ASP A 132 3.65 24.55 3.51
C ASP A 132 2.68 25.71 3.24
N THR A 133 2.68 26.75 4.08
CA THR A 133 1.87 27.97 3.89
C THR A 133 2.67 29.12 3.32
N ARG A 134 4.00 29.04 3.35
CA ARG A 134 4.88 30.09 2.84
C ARG A 134 4.86 30.14 1.32
N VAL A 135 4.92 31.37 0.80
CA VAL A 135 4.90 31.69 -0.62
C VAL A 135 6.09 32.57 -1.00
N ASP A 136 6.56 32.45 -2.24
CA ASP A 136 7.60 33.29 -2.81
C ASP A 136 7.11 34.72 -3.11
N THR A 137 8.00 35.57 -3.62
CA THR A 137 7.68 36.95 -4.00
C THR A 137 6.64 37.05 -5.13
N LYS A 138 6.33 35.94 -5.81
CA LYS A 138 5.30 35.83 -6.84
C LYS A 138 4.02 35.18 -6.32
N GLY A 139 3.92 34.92 -5.01
CA GLY A 139 2.77 34.26 -4.38
C GLY A 139 2.68 32.75 -4.65
N GLN A 140 3.72 32.12 -5.20
CA GLN A 140 3.76 30.67 -5.41
C GLN A 140 4.21 29.96 -4.14
N PRO A 141 3.57 28.85 -3.72
CA PRO A 141 3.98 28.14 -2.52
C PRO A 141 5.41 27.59 -2.66
N TYR A 142 6.25 27.77 -1.63
CA TYR A 142 7.65 27.28 -1.65
C TYR A 142 7.73 25.75 -1.82
N LEU A 143 6.78 25.01 -1.24
CA LEU A 143 6.69 23.55 -1.42
C LEU A 143 5.97 23.18 -2.73
N GLN A 144 6.41 23.70 -3.88
CA GLN A 144 5.96 23.21 -5.19
C GLN A 144 7.13 22.88 -6.12
N LEU A 145 7.06 21.66 -6.68
CA LEU A 145 7.87 21.08 -7.76
C LEU A 145 9.38 21.00 -7.48
N GLU A 146 9.84 19.77 -7.20
CA GLU A 146 11.22 19.30 -7.35
C GLU A 146 12.27 20.35 -6.92
N TYR A 147 12.53 20.44 -5.61
CA TYR A 147 13.43 21.32 -4.83
C TYR A 147 14.84 21.66 -5.39
N ARG A 148 14.99 21.85 -6.70
CA ARG A 148 16.27 22.07 -7.34
C ARG A 148 16.73 23.52 -7.20
N ASP A 149 15.81 24.47 -6.99
CA ASP A 149 16.14 25.90 -7.11
C ASP A 149 15.52 26.82 -6.02
N ASP A 150 14.90 26.32 -4.94
CA ASP A 150 14.45 27.22 -3.86
C ASP A 150 15.59 27.53 -2.88
N ASP A 151 16.36 28.57 -3.24
CA ASP A 151 17.47 29.08 -2.46
C ASP A 151 17.04 29.50 -1.04
N THR A 152 15.78 29.89 -0.81
CA THR A 152 15.36 30.49 0.45
C THR A 152 15.15 29.44 1.53
N ILE A 153 14.35 28.39 1.26
CA ILE A 153 14.12 27.33 2.24
C ILE A 153 15.40 26.53 2.52
N MET A 154 16.24 26.34 1.51
CA MET A 154 17.55 25.70 1.66
C MET A 154 18.53 26.57 2.44
N LEU A 155 18.47 27.90 2.28
CA LEU A 155 19.23 28.82 3.13
C LEU A 155 18.77 28.78 4.58
N TYR A 156 17.46 28.72 4.85
CA TYR A 156 16.94 28.50 6.21
C TYR A 156 17.45 27.19 6.81
N LEU A 157 17.38 26.08 6.06
CA LEU A 157 17.91 24.79 6.50
C LEU A 157 19.41 24.87 6.80
N LYS A 158 20.21 25.47 5.91
CA LYS A 158 21.65 25.63 6.13
C LYS A 158 21.92 26.45 7.39
N ASN A 159 21.23 27.57 7.54
CA ASN A 159 21.38 28.47 8.68
C ASN A 159 20.95 27.78 9.99
N PHE A 160 19.87 26.99 9.96
CA PHE A 160 19.43 26.14 11.07
C PHE A 160 20.50 25.12 11.46
N LEU A 161 21.01 24.34 10.50
CA LEU A 161 22.05 23.34 10.75
C LEU A 161 23.31 23.98 11.36
N GLU A 162 23.71 25.16 10.88
CA GLU A 162 24.87 25.90 11.37
C GLU A 162 24.64 26.52 12.76
N LYS A 163 23.48 27.14 13.01
CA LYS A 163 23.25 28.00 14.18
C LYS A 163 22.45 27.37 15.33
N SER A 164 21.66 26.32 15.08
CA SER A 164 20.90 25.64 16.13
C SER A 164 21.81 25.13 17.25
N SER A 165 21.31 25.06 18.48
CA SER A 165 22.04 24.47 19.60
C SER A 165 22.15 22.94 19.50
N ALA A 166 21.34 22.30 18.63
CA ALA A 166 21.21 20.84 18.52
C ALA A 166 20.90 20.16 19.86
N GLN A 167 20.10 20.83 20.71
CA GLN A 167 19.56 20.21 21.91
C GLN A 167 18.60 19.07 21.55
N LYS A 168 18.47 18.09 22.46
CA LYS A 168 17.51 16.98 22.29
C LYS A 168 16.08 17.48 22.07
N GLN A 169 15.70 18.59 22.72
CA GLN A 169 14.40 19.22 22.56
C GLN A 169 14.11 19.61 21.10
N VAL A 170 15.12 20.03 20.33
CA VAL A 170 14.97 20.33 18.89
C VAL A 170 14.63 19.07 18.09
N VAL A 171 15.26 17.94 18.42
CA VAL A 171 14.97 16.63 17.80
C VAL A 171 13.57 16.15 18.16
N ASP A 172 13.18 16.29 19.43
CA ASP A 172 11.84 15.94 19.90
C ASP A 172 10.77 16.81 19.24
N GLU A 173 11.00 18.12 19.12
CA GLU A 173 10.09 19.05 18.45
C GLU A 173 9.99 18.75 16.94
N PHE A 174 11.11 18.44 16.28
CA PHE A 174 11.09 17.99 14.88
C PHE A 174 10.18 16.77 14.71
N TYR A 175 10.30 15.77 15.60
CA TYR A 175 9.44 14.59 15.53
C TYR A 175 7.96 14.93 15.78
N GLN A 176 7.66 15.84 16.72
CA GLN A 176 6.30 16.31 16.94
C GLN A 176 5.71 17.00 15.70
N ILE A 177 6.49 17.81 14.97
CA ILE A 177 6.05 18.45 13.72
C ILE A 177 5.70 17.38 12.67
N TRP A 178 6.55 16.36 12.53
CA TRP A 178 6.28 15.24 11.65
C TRP A 178 5.00 14.48 12.05
N GLN A 179 4.87 14.11 13.34
CA GLN A 179 3.69 13.40 13.86
C GLN A 179 2.41 14.21 13.65
N GLN A 180 2.42 15.49 14.00
CA GLN A 180 1.29 16.39 13.82
C GLN A 180 0.89 16.46 12.34
N THR A 181 1.86 16.56 11.43
CA THR A 181 1.61 16.59 9.98
C THR A 181 0.92 15.30 9.52
N VAL A 182 1.41 14.12 9.94
CA VAL A 182 0.81 12.83 9.56
C VAL A 182 -0.59 12.66 10.14
N LEU A 183 -0.74 12.86 11.45
CA LEU A 183 -1.99 12.63 12.15
C LEU A 183 -3.09 13.62 11.73
N SER A 184 -2.78 14.92 11.62
CA SER A 184 -3.76 15.91 11.13
C SER A 184 -4.23 15.58 9.72
N THR A 185 -3.32 15.17 8.82
CA THR A 185 -3.67 14.80 7.45
C THR A 185 -4.61 13.60 7.40
N LEU A 186 -4.34 12.56 8.20
CA LEU A 186 -5.21 11.37 8.28
C LEU A 186 -6.58 11.69 8.89
N LEU A 187 -6.63 12.53 9.94
CA LEU A 187 -7.87 12.96 10.57
C LEU A 187 -8.72 13.81 9.62
N GLU A 188 -8.12 14.78 8.94
CA GLU A 188 -8.79 15.60 7.91
C GLU A 188 -9.34 14.72 6.78
N MET A 189 -8.56 13.75 6.30
CA MET A 189 -8.99 12.78 5.29
C MET A 189 -10.18 11.95 5.76
N SER A 190 -10.10 11.39 6.96
CA SER A 190 -11.22 10.64 7.55
C SER A 190 -12.46 11.51 7.68
N ALA A 191 -12.32 12.76 8.13
CA ALA A 191 -13.43 13.68 8.30
C ALA A 191 -14.10 14.05 6.96
N VAL A 192 -13.32 14.25 5.89
CA VAL A 192 -13.84 14.52 4.55
C VAL A 192 -14.68 13.35 4.04
N TRP A 193 -14.18 12.13 4.15
CA TRP A 193 -14.86 10.94 3.64
C TRP A 193 -16.00 10.45 4.54
N GLN A 194 -16.12 10.95 5.77
CA GLN A 194 -17.27 10.72 6.66
C GLN A 194 -18.45 11.66 6.40
N LYS A 195 -18.29 12.72 5.58
CA LYS A 195 -19.41 13.61 5.21
C LYS A 195 -20.52 12.84 4.53
N GLU A 196 -21.78 13.13 4.85
CA GLU A 196 -22.95 12.51 4.19
C GLU A 196 -22.91 12.69 2.67
N ASN A 197 -22.47 13.87 2.21
CA ASN A 197 -22.28 14.18 0.80
C ASN A 197 -20.86 14.70 0.56
N VAL A 198 -20.04 13.92 -0.14
CA VAL A 198 -18.68 14.32 -0.54
C VAL A 198 -18.75 14.98 -1.91
N THR A 199 -18.41 16.27 -1.99
CA THR A 199 -18.44 17.03 -3.24
C THR A 199 -17.14 16.87 -4.05
N PRO A 200 -17.13 17.17 -5.35
CA PRO A 200 -15.88 17.21 -6.14
C PRO A 200 -14.83 18.18 -5.58
N ASP A 201 -15.26 19.28 -4.94
CA ASP A 201 -14.35 20.24 -4.34
C ASP A 201 -13.75 19.72 -3.03
N ASP A 202 -14.49 18.94 -2.24
CA ASP A 202 -13.94 18.20 -1.09
C ASP A 202 -12.81 17.25 -1.55
N GLN A 203 -13.03 16.51 -2.62
CA GLN A 203 -12.02 15.59 -3.17
C GLN A 203 -10.79 16.36 -3.68
N ARG A 204 -10.99 17.50 -4.36
CA ARG A 204 -9.89 18.35 -4.84
C ARG A 204 -9.09 18.93 -3.67
N HIS A 205 -9.78 19.43 -2.65
CA HIS A 205 -9.16 19.94 -1.43
C HIS A 205 -8.35 18.86 -0.74
N MET A 206 -8.89 17.65 -0.59
CA MET A 206 -8.19 16.53 0.04
C MET A 206 -6.96 16.11 -0.75
N LYS A 207 -7.04 16.04 -2.09
CA LYS A 207 -5.89 15.73 -2.95
C LYS A 207 -4.77 16.76 -2.80
N GLU A 208 -5.11 18.06 -2.77
CA GLU A 208 -4.12 19.11 -2.55
C GLU A 208 -3.53 19.05 -1.13
N ARG A 209 -4.34 18.73 -0.11
CA ARG A 209 -3.87 18.55 1.26
C ARG A 209 -2.90 17.37 1.40
N LEU A 210 -3.22 16.22 0.80
CA LEU A 210 -2.33 15.04 0.75
C LEU A 210 -1.02 15.38 0.03
N LYS A 211 -1.10 16.08 -1.09
CA LYS A 211 0.07 16.52 -1.87
C LYS A 211 0.98 17.44 -1.05
N LYS A 212 0.44 18.47 -0.40
CA LYS A 212 1.20 19.36 0.50
C LYS A 212 1.83 18.61 1.66
N ALA A 213 1.08 17.70 2.29
CA ALA A 213 1.58 16.87 3.39
C ALA A 213 2.76 16.01 2.95
N ARG A 214 2.68 15.36 1.77
CA ARG A 214 3.78 14.57 1.20
C ARG A 214 5.02 15.41 0.97
N TYR A 215 4.87 16.61 0.39
CA TYR A 215 6.01 17.52 0.19
C TYR A 215 6.65 17.95 1.50
N LYS A 216 5.85 18.30 2.51
CA LYS A 216 6.34 18.65 3.85
C LYS A 216 7.08 17.50 4.49
N ILE A 217 6.55 16.28 4.42
CA ILE A 217 7.19 15.08 4.99
C ILE A 217 8.49 14.75 4.26
N SER A 218 8.50 14.85 2.93
CA SER A 218 9.72 14.67 2.13
C SER A 218 10.79 15.70 2.52
N PHE A 219 10.42 16.97 2.68
CA PHE A 219 11.35 18.00 3.13
C PHE A 219 11.88 17.71 4.55
N LEU A 220 11.00 17.42 5.51
CA LEU A 220 11.36 17.11 6.89
C LEU A 220 12.33 15.92 6.96
N LEU A 221 12.00 14.81 6.31
CA LEU A 221 12.81 13.59 6.39
C LEU A 221 14.05 13.70 5.50
N HIS A 222 13.87 13.86 4.20
CA HIS A 222 14.99 13.75 3.26
C HIS A 222 15.97 14.93 3.37
N ARG A 223 15.49 16.15 3.63
CA ARG A 223 16.37 17.34 3.70
C ARG A 223 16.81 17.65 5.11
N VAL A 224 15.88 17.82 6.04
CA VAL A 224 16.22 18.25 7.40
C VAL A 224 16.86 17.09 8.18
N MET A 225 16.20 15.94 8.28
CA MET A 225 16.75 14.76 8.98
C MET A 225 18.01 14.23 8.28
N GLY A 226 18.00 14.11 6.96
CA GLY A 226 19.20 13.78 6.18
C GLY A 226 20.39 14.72 6.45
N GLY A 227 20.13 16.03 6.46
CA GLY A 227 21.14 17.05 6.78
C GLY A 227 21.66 16.97 8.23
N MET A 228 20.80 16.66 9.20
CA MET A 228 21.20 16.45 10.60
C MET A 228 22.05 15.18 10.76
N LEU A 229 21.62 14.06 10.16
CA LEU A 229 22.32 12.76 10.23
C LEU A 229 23.68 12.75 9.54
N THR A 230 23.84 13.55 8.47
CA THR A 230 25.09 13.64 7.69
C THR A 230 25.95 14.85 8.04
N SER A 231 25.55 15.65 9.03
CA SER A 231 26.29 16.86 9.40
C SER A 231 27.69 16.53 9.90
N ALA A 232 28.67 17.31 9.43
CA ALA A 232 30.04 17.26 9.96
C ALA A 232 30.19 17.97 11.33
N LEU A 233 29.16 18.68 11.79
CA LEU A 233 29.22 19.42 13.05
C LEU A 233 29.06 18.47 14.24
N THR A 234 30.00 18.49 15.18
CA THR A 234 30.02 17.60 16.36
C THR A 234 28.72 17.64 17.18
N LYS A 235 28.05 18.80 17.25
CA LYS A 235 26.76 18.95 17.95
C LYS A 235 25.67 18.02 17.39
N TRP A 236 25.62 17.81 16.08
CA TRP A 236 24.67 16.92 15.42
C TRP A 236 25.13 15.46 15.46
N GLN A 237 26.44 15.22 15.36
CA GLN A 237 27.01 13.87 15.55
C GLN A 237 26.68 13.31 16.93
N ASN A 238 26.72 14.15 17.97
CA ASN A 238 26.33 13.79 19.34
C ASN A 238 24.82 13.49 19.48
N ARG A 239 24.00 13.83 18.48
CA ARG A 239 22.56 13.57 18.42
C ARG A 239 22.19 12.43 17.46
N ARG A 240 23.17 11.75 16.88
CA ARG A 240 22.91 10.70 15.88
C ARG A 240 21.96 9.62 16.39
N GLU A 241 22.14 9.14 17.60
CA GLU A 241 21.26 8.12 18.20
C GLU A 241 19.84 8.65 18.43
N ASP A 242 19.69 9.89 18.90
CA ASP A 242 18.38 10.54 19.07
C ASP A 242 17.65 10.66 17.70
N LEU A 243 18.38 11.04 16.65
CA LEU A 243 17.87 11.18 15.29
C LEU A 243 17.47 9.82 14.68
N LEU A 244 18.31 8.80 14.85
CA LEU A 244 17.99 7.42 14.44
C LEU A 244 16.76 6.89 15.17
N HIS A 245 16.62 7.20 16.45
CA HIS A 245 15.45 6.84 17.23
C HIS A 245 14.18 7.45 16.64
N VAL A 246 14.20 8.71 16.19
CA VAL A 246 13.08 9.34 15.49
C VAL A 246 12.72 8.61 14.20
N CYS A 247 13.69 8.20 13.38
CA CYS A 247 13.44 7.40 12.17
C CYS A 247 12.80 6.04 12.51
N PHE A 248 13.26 5.37 13.57
CA PHE A 248 12.69 4.09 14.00
C PHE A 248 11.28 4.25 14.56
N GLN A 249 11.05 5.25 15.41
CA GLN A 249 9.71 5.56 15.93
C GLN A 249 8.73 5.90 14.80
N THR A 250 9.20 6.64 13.79
CA THR A 250 8.43 6.93 12.57
C THR A 250 8.00 5.63 11.90
N LEU A 251 8.94 4.76 11.53
CA LEU A 251 8.62 3.49 10.85
C LEU A 251 7.79 2.53 11.71
N GLN A 252 7.97 2.53 13.04
CA GLN A 252 7.16 1.72 13.96
C GLN A 252 5.72 2.21 14.11
N LEU A 253 5.49 3.52 13.95
CA LEU A 253 4.15 4.11 14.03
C LEU A 253 3.31 3.80 12.80
N LEU A 254 3.92 3.76 11.60
CA LEU A 254 3.18 3.60 10.34
C LEU A 254 2.32 2.33 10.25
N PRO A 255 2.79 1.13 10.66
CA PRO A 255 1.95 -0.07 10.76
C PRO A 255 0.69 0.13 11.59
N ARG A 256 0.81 0.78 12.75
CA ARG A 256 -0.33 1.03 13.66
C ARG A 256 -1.35 1.97 13.01
N LEU A 257 -0.87 2.99 12.30
CA LEU A 257 -1.75 3.89 11.55
C LEU A 257 -2.42 3.20 10.36
N ALA A 258 -1.71 2.33 9.64
CA ALA A 258 -2.30 1.58 8.54
C ALA A 258 -3.37 0.58 9.01
N GLU A 259 -3.17 -0.05 10.17
CA GLU A 259 -4.16 -0.91 10.82
C GLU A 259 -5.45 -0.13 11.19
N SER A 260 -5.34 1.18 11.46
CA SER A 260 -6.50 2.04 11.74
C SER A 260 -7.36 2.39 10.52
N CYS A 261 -6.87 2.10 9.31
CA CYS A 261 -7.62 2.27 8.06
C CYS A 261 -7.85 0.89 7.41
N PRO A 262 -8.74 0.03 7.94
CA PRO A 262 -8.92 -1.33 7.43
C PRO A 262 -9.59 -1.35 6.06
N HIS A 263 -9.29 -2.39 5.27
CA HIS A 263 -9.94 -2.62 3.98
C HIS A 263 -11.40 -3.05 4.18
N HIS A 264 -12.37 -2.21 3.77
CA HIS A 264 -13.78 -2.55 3.86
C HIS A 264 -14.28 -3.27 2.61
N LYS A 265 -15.17 -4.27 2.77
CA LYS A 265 -15.67 -5.04 1.61
C LYS A 265 -16.80 -4.34 0.87
N SER A 266 -17.67 -3.65 1.60
CA SER A 266 -18.97 -3.15 1.09
C SER A 266 -19.17 -1.64 1.25
N ASP A 267 -18.20 -0.91 1.82
CA ASP A 267 -18.30 0.54 2.02
C ASP A 267 -17.22 1.22 1.17
N ILE A 268 -17.66 1.86 0.10
CA ILE A 268 -16.78 2.54 -0.85
C ILE A 268 -16.01 3.69 -0.19
N ARG A 269 -16.59 4.40 0.78
CA ARG A 269 -15.92 5.52 1.46
C ARG A 269 -14.78 5.03 2.33
N GLN A 270 -15.01 3.95 3.08
CA GLN A 270 -13.97 3.31 3.87
C GLN A 270 -12.87 2.72 2.98
N VAL A 271 -13.20 2.20 1.79
CA VAL A 271 -12.21 1.77 0.80
C VAL A 271 -11.36 2.93 0.28
N ILE A 272 -11.97 4.09 0.02
CA ILE A 272 -11.22 5.28 -0.40
C ILE A 272 -10.29 5.77 0.72
N ILE A 273 -10.78 5.88 1.96
CA ILE A 273 -9.96 6.20 3.14
C ILE A 273 -8.79 5.22 3.26
N HIS A 274 -9.06 3.93 3.13
CA HIS A 274 -8.05 2.87 3.17
C HIS A 274 -6.98 3.07 2.09
N PHE A 275 -7.38 3.29 0.84
CA PHE A 275 -6.45 3.44 -0.29
C PHE A 275 -5.64 4.74 -0.21
N GLU A 276 -6.29 5.89 -0.02
CA GLU A 276 -5.60 7.18 0.04
C GLU A 276 -4.72 7.28 1.31
N GLY A 277 -5.22 6.76 2.43
CA GLY A 277 -4.50 6.69 3.70
C GLY A 277 -3.27 5.81 3.61
N LYS A 278 -3.40 4.59 3.07
CA LYS A 278 -2.25 3.70 2.84
C LYS A 278 -1.24 4.30 1.87
N GLU A 279 -1.67 4.91 0.77
CA GLU A 279 -0.75 5.55 -0.19
C GLU A 279 0.03 6.71 0.46
N PHE A 280 -0.63 7.49 1.31
CA PHE A 280 0.00 8.54 2.09
C PHE A 280 1.02 7.97 3.08
N LEU A 281 0.63 6.98 3.88
CA LEU A 281 1.52 6.30 4.83
C LEU A 281 2.71 5.63 4.14
N ALA A 282 2.49 5.06 2.96
CA ALA A 282 3.55 4.48 2.15
C ALA A 282 4.54 5.53 1.67
N SER A 283 4.06 6.73 1.32
CA SER A 283 4.94 7.86 1.04
C SER A 283 5.73 8.27 2.28
N CYS A 284 5.15 8.26 3.49
CA CYS A 284 5.90 8.54 4.72
C CYS A 284 7.01 7.50 5.00
N ALA A 285 6.72 6.22 4.76
CA ALA A 285 7.70 5.15 4.92
C ALA A 285 8.86 5.30 3.92
N CYS A 286 8.51 5.50 2.64
CA CYS A 286 9.41 5.81 1.53
C CYS A 286 10.40 6.90 1.90
N GLU A 287 9.92 8.11 2.25
CA GLU A 287 10.81 9.24 2.56
C GLU A 287 11.70 8.97 3.78
N THR A 288 11.22 8.21 4.78
CA THR A 288 12.02 7.87 5.97
C THR A 288 13.13 6.91 5.60
N TRP A 289 12.80 5.87 4.85
CA TRP A 289 13.72 4.84 4.40
C TRP A 289 14.74 5.41 3.40
N ASP A 290 14.30 6.16 2.40
CA ASP A 290 15.16 6.76 1.37
C ASP A 290 16.18 7.69 2.01
N THR A 291 15.78 8.44 3.04
CA THR A 291 16.72 9.25 3.83
C THR A 291 17.84 8.38 4.44
N LEU A 292 17.50 7.26 5.06
CA LEU A 292 18.50 6.37 5.66
C LEU A 292 19.39 5.70 4.59
N TYR A 293 18.78 5.27 3.49
CA TYR A 293 19.44 4.54 2.41
C TYR A 293 20.35 5.45 1.55
N ASP A 294 19.86 6.60 1.11
CA ASP A 294 20.60 7.52 0.24
C ASP A 294 21.79 8.14 0.95
N HIS A 295 21.67 8.37 2.25
CA HIS A 295 22.76 8.85 3.10
C HIS A 295 23.66 7.73 3.63
N SER A 296 23.43 6.46 3.24
CA SER A 296 24.22 5.30 3.66
C SER A 296 24.41 5.25 5.18
N ILE A 297 23.33 5.50 5.91
CA ILE A 297 23.36 5.52 7.37
C ILE A 297 23.58 4.07 7.84
N PRO A 298 24.60 3.78 8.66
CA PRO A 298 24.78 2.47 9.27
C PRO A 298 23.63 2.16 10.22
N LEU A 299 23.08 0.96 10.09
CA LEU A 299 21.92 0.50 10.84
C LEU A 299 22.20 -0.88 11.45
N ASP A 300 21.58 -1.20 12.57
CA ASP A 300 21.59 -2.56 13.09
C ASP A 300 20.47 -3.37 12.42
N PRO A 301 20.79 -4.43 11.65
CA PRO A 301 19.77 -5.23 10.98
C PRO A 301 18.81 -5.93 11.95
N LYS A 302 19.25 -6.22 13.19
CA LYS A 302 18.40 -6.91 14.19
C LYS A 302 17.24 -6.05 14.65
N THR A 303 17.42 -4.74 14.71
CA THR A 303 16.37 -3.80 15.11
C THR A 303 15.59 -3.28 13.90
N PHE A 304 16.27 -2.99 12.80
CA PHE A 304 15.65 -2.34 11.65
C PHE A 304 14.83 -3.26 10.75
N VAL A 305 15.35 -4.44 10.40
CA VAL A 305 14.70 -5.35 9.44
C VAL A 305 13.33 -5.84 9.93
N PRO A 306 13.10 -6.17 11.22
CA PRO A 306 11.76 -6.52 11.70
C PRO A 306 10.72 -5.42 11.48
N ILE A 307 11.10 -4.15 11.64
CA ILE A 307 10.21 -3.00 11.39
C ILE A 307 9.85 -2.94 9.90
N LEU A 308 10.86 -3.06 9.04
CA LEU A 308 10.67 -3.03 7.59
C LEU A 308 9.80 -4.19 7.09
N ARG A 309 9.99 -5.41 7.62
CA ARG A 309 9.13 -6.57 7.35
C ARG A 309 7.67 -6.27 7.70
N ARG A 310 7.40 -5.66 8.86
CA ARG A 310 6.05 -5.29 9.26
C ARG A 310 5.43 -4.26 8.29
N CYS A 311 6.19 -3.27 7.86
CA CYS A 311 5.74 -2.32 6.83
C CYS A 311 5.43 -3.02 5.50
N ALA A 312 6.28 -3.98 5.09
CA ALA A 312 6.07 -4.77 3.87
C ALA A 312 4.80 -5.62 3.93
N MET A 313 4.56 -6.31 5.05
CA MET A 313 3.37 -7.14 5.27
C MET A 313 2.05 -6.36 5.23
N LEU A 314 2.09 -5.05 5.44
CA LEU A 314 0.93 -4.17 5.39
C LEU A 314 0.84 -3.35 4.09
N ASP A 315 1.72 -3.65 3.12
CA ASP A 315 1.84 -2.98 1.83
C ASP A 315 2.20 -1.49 1.93
N ILE A 316 2.83 -1.08 3.03
CA ILE A 316 3.24 0.32 3.28
C ILE A 316 4.56 0.63 2.53
N LEU A 317 5.23 -0.36 1.93
CA LEU A 317 6.45 -0.16 1.14
C LEU A 317 6.23 -0.22 -0.38
N ASP A 318 4.98 -0.39 -0.80
CA ASP A 318 4.62 -0.78 -2.17
C ASP A 318 4.95 0.29 -3.24
N LYS A 319 5.12 1.55 -2.85
CA LYS A 319 5.43 2.65 -3.79
C LYS A 319 6.82 2.47 -4.44
N ASP A 320 7.82 2.00 -3.69
CA ASP A 320 9.23 1.95 -4.11
C ASP A 320 9.71 0.57 -4.55
N TRP A 321 8.91 -0.48 -4.32
CA TRP A 321 9.16 -1.82 -4.88
C TRP A 321 9.30 -1.77 -6.41
N ASN A 322 8.67 -0.78 -7.05
CA ASN A 322 8.78 -0.60 -8.49
C ASN A 322 10.20 -0.20 -8.94
N MET A 323 10.97 0.47 -8.09
CA MET A 323 12.30 0.98 -8.43
C MET A 323 13.43 0.05 -8.00
N LEU A 324 13.32 -0.53 -6.80
CA LEU A 324 14.41 -1.34 -6.22
C LEU A 324 14.30 -2.83 -6.52
N GLY A 325 13.15 -3.30 -6.99
CA GLY A 325 12.94 -4.71 -7.28
C GLY A 325 11.98 -5.40 -6.31
N GLY A 326 12.15 -6.70 -6.09
CA GLY A 326 11.38 -7.42 -5.07
C GLY A 326 11.91 -7.14 -3.64
N TRP A 327 11.25 -7.71 -2.63
CA TRP A 327 11.72 -7.69 -1.24
C TRP A 327 13.20 -8.10 -1.05
N GLU A 328 13.67 -9.11 -1.77
CA GLU A 328 15.05 -9.60 -1.71
C GLU A 328 16.05 -8.56 -2.25
N ASP A 329 15.67 -7.81 -3.27
CA ASP A 329 16.53 -6.76 -3.84
C ASP A 329 16.68 -5.60 -2.85
N ILE A 330 15.63 -5.29 -2.07
CA ILE A 330 15.66 -4.31 -0.98
C ILE A 330 16.62 -4.75 0.12
N LEU A 331 16.54 -6.02 0.57
CA LEU A 331 17.45 -6.53 1.60
C LEU A 331 18.91 -6.51 1.13
N LYS A 332 19.18 -6.91 -0.12
CA LYS A 332 20.52 -6.83 -0.72
C LYS A 332 21.04 -5.39 -0.81
N ALA A 333 20.17 -4.44 -1.17
CA ALA A 333 20.53 -3.03 -1.24
C ALA A 333 20.93 -2.49 0.15
N LEU A 334 20.24 -2.90 1.22
CA LEU A 334 20.64 -2.56 2.59
C LEU A 334 21.94 -3.20 3.01
N GLU A 335 22.10 -4.49 2.70
CA GLU A 335 23.34 -5.22 2.98
C GLU A 335 24.54 -4.50 2.38
N ALA A 336 24.39 -3.98 1.16
CA ALA A 336 25.43 -3.25 0.45
C ALA A 336 25.71 -1.84 1.01
N LYS A 337 24.70 -1.13 1.52
CA LYS A 337 24.84 0.30 1.91
C LYS A 337 24.78 0.61 3.40
N CYS A 338 23.91 -0.07 4.15
CA CYS A 338 23.57 0.27 5.53
C CYS A 338 24.03 -0.77 6.55
N PHE A 339 24.34 -1.99 6.13
CA PHE A 339 24.70 -3.11 7.03
C PHE A 339 26.13 -3.63 6.83
N MET A 340 27.02 -2.79 6.29
CA MET A 340 28.38 -3.17 5.84
C MET A 340 29.20 -3.95 6.89
N ASP A 341 29.03 -3.65 8.19
CA ASP A 341 29.80 -4.24 9.28
C ASP A 341 29.10 -5.41 10.00
N THR A 342 27.85 -5.71 9.66
CA THR A 342 27.01 -6.64 10.44
C THR A 342 26.84 -8.02 9.79
N GLY A 343 27.39 -8.21 8.59
CA GLY A 343 27.22 -9.42 7.79
C GLY A 343 25.84 -9.50 7.11
N PRO A 344 25.53 -10.62 6.44
CA PRO A 344 24.27 -10.80 5.75
C PRO A 344 23.10 -10.86 6.73
N VAL A 345 21.97 -10.26 6.35
CA VAL A 345 20.73 -10.24 7.14
C VAL A 345 20.14 -11.65 7.17
N PRO A 346 19.84 -12.21 8.35
CA PRO A 346 19.17 -13.50 8.45
C PRO A 346 17.83 -13.50 7.73
N ARG A 347 17.68 -14.41 6.75
CA ARG A 347 16.43 -14.61 6.00
C ARG A 347 15.48 -15.52 6.79
N LEU A 348 14.22 -15.12 6.86
CA LEU A 348 13.12 -15.86 7.48
C LEU A 348 12.22 -16.45 6.41
N ALA A 349 11.41 -17.46 6.75
CA ALA A 349 10.41 -18.01 5.83
C ALA A 349 9.40 -16.94 5.36
N SER A 350 9.11 -15.92 6.19
CA SER A 350 8.29 -14.79 5.78
C SER A 350 8.89 -13.96 4.64
N ASP A 351 10.22 -13.95 4.48
CA ASP A 351 10.88 -13.18 3.42
C ASP A 351 10.62 -13.78 2.04
N SER A 352 10.52 -15.11 1.92
CA SER A 352 10.15 -15.74 0.64
C SER A 352 8.71 -15.43 0.26
N VAL A 353 7.80 -15.43 1.24
CA VAL A 353 6.39 -15.05 1.04
C VAL A 353 6.27 -13.58 0.63
N LEU A 354 7.03 -12.69 1.29
CA LEU A 354 7.10 -11.27 0.91
C LEU A 354 7.67 -11.13 -0.50
N GLN A 355 8.75 -11.81 -0.84
CA GLN A 355 9.34 -11.77 -2.19
C GLN A 355 8.36 -12.20 -3.27
N GLU A 356 7.62 -13.29 -3.05
CA GLU A 356 6.58 -13.75 -3.97
C GLU A 356 5.45 -12.72 -4.10
N THR A 357 4.91 -12.27 -2.96
CA THR A 357 3.80 -11.30 -2.90
C THR A 357 4.17 -9.99 -3.61
N THR A 358 5.33 -9.42 -3.26
CA THR A 358 5.85 -8.19 -3.86
C THR A 358 6.08 -8.34 -5.37
N THR A 359 6.57 -9.50 -5.82
CA THR A 359 6.78 -9.80 -7.24
C THR A 359 5.45 -9.84 -8.00
N ILE A 360 4.43 -10.50 -7.44
CA ILE A 360 3.08 -10.55 -8.02
C ILE A 360 2.49 -9.14 -8.14
N LEU A 361 2.55 -8.37 -7.04
CA LEU A 361 2.00 -7.01 -7.00
C LEU A 361 2.67 -6.08 -8.01
N ARG A 362 4.01 -6.12 -8.08
CA ARG A 362 4.81 -5.37 -9.06
C ARG A 362 4.44 -5.74 -10.50
N ASN A 363 4.37 -7.03 -10.81
CA ASN A 363 4.06 -7.50 -12.17
C ASN A 363 2.64 -7.09 -12.60
N ALA A 364 1.66 -7.19 -11.68
CA ALA A 364 0.30 -6.74 -11.91
C ALA A 364 0.22 -5.23 -12.16
N ARG A 365 0.96 -4.42 -11.38
CA ARG A 365 1.05 -2.96 -11.59
C ARG A 365 1.68 -2.63 -12.93
N ASN A 366 2.79 -3.28 -13.29
CA ASN A 366 3.47 -3.07 -14.56
C ASN A 366 2.54 -3.40 -15.74
N SER A 367 1.78 -4.50 -15.64
CA SER A 367 0.76 -4.84 -16.63
C SER A 367 -0.31 -3.75 -16.76
N MET A 368 -0.87 -3.28 -15.63
CA MET A 368 -1.82 -2.19 -15.62
C MET A 368 -1.24 -0.91 -16.23
N GLN A 369 -0.03 -0.50 -15.84
CA GLN A 369 0.65 0.67 -16.39
C GLN A 369 0.86 0.55 -17.89
N CYS A 370 1.35 -0.60 -18.38
CA CYS A 370 1.48 -0.86 -19.82
C CYS A 370 0.14 -0.69 -20.55
N LYS A 371 -0.96 -1.17 -19.96
CA LYS A 371 -2.32 -1.01 -20.50
C LYS A 371 -2.78 0.45 -20.50
N PHE A 372 -2.47 1.21 -19.43
CA PHE A 372 -2.74 2.65 -19.37
C PHE A 372 -1.99 3.43 -20.45
N PHE A 373 -0.69 3.15 -20.60
CA PHE A 373 0.14 3.83 -21.58
C PHE A 373 -0.25 3.44 -23.01
N SER A 374 -0.64 2.19 -23.28
CA SER A 374 -1.05 1.76 -24.62
C SER A 374 -2.30 2.48 -25.10
N VAL A 375 -3.32 2.64 -24.23
CA VAL A 375 -4.57 3.32 -24.61
C VAL A 375 -4.36 4.83 -24.75
N ARG A 376 -3.53 5.46 -23.90
CA ARG A 376 -3.32 6.91 -23.97
C ARG A 376 -2.41 7.33 -25.14
N PHE A 377 -1.45 6.50 -25.51
CA PHE A 377 -0.42 6.88 -26.48
C PHE A 377 -0.41 6.07 -27.78
N LEU A 378 -1.31 5.10 -27.97
CA LEU A 378 -1.54 4.38 -29.26
C LEU A 378 -0.28 3.76 -29.90
N ARG A 379 0.75 3.44 -29.10
CA ARG A 379 2.10 3.17 -29.62
C ARG A 379 2.67 1.79 -29.31
N TYR A 380 2.01 0.96 -28.50
CA TYR A 380 2.54 -0.36 -28.19
C TYR A 380 1.88 -1.45 -29.03
N THR A 381 2.67 -2.09 -29.90
CA THR A 381 2.30 -3.38 -30.50
C THR A 381 2.21 -4.45 -29.42
N ASP A 382 1.52 -5.57 -29.69
CA ASP A 382 1.46 -6.70 -28.74
C ASP A 382 2.87 -7.17 -28.33
N ASP A 383 3.83 -7.11 -29.25
CA ASP A 383 5.21 -7.54 -29.03
C ASP A 383 5.98 -6.63 -28.05
N GLN A 384 5.60 -5.35 -27.95
CA GLN A 384 6.28 -4.39 -27.08
C GLN A 384 5.80 -4.43 -25.63
N ALA A 385 4.61 -5.00 -25.38
CA ALA A 385 4.03 -5.09 -24.04
C ALA A 385 3.20 -6.37 -23.85
N PRO A 386 3.81 -7.57 -24.00
CA PRO A 386 3.09 -8.85 -23.93
C PRO A 386 2.37 -9.08 -22.60
N GLN A 387 2.88 -8.48 -21.50
CA GLN A 387 2.30 -8.55 -20.17
C GLN A 387 0.91 -7.89 -20.06
N ARG A 388 0.53 -6.99 -20.98
CA ARG A 388 -0.71 -6.18 -20.90
C ARG A 388 -2.01 -6.99 -20.90
N TRP A 389 -1.94 -8.21 -21.42
CA TRP A 389 -3.06 -9.15 -21.56
C TRP A 389 -2.84 -10.44 -20.79
N ARG A 390 -2.00 -10.41 -19.75
CA ARG A 390 -1.82 -11.55 -18.87
C ARG A 390 -2.69 -11.43 -17.65
N TYR A 391 -3.15 -12.56 -17.16
CA TYR A 391 -3.85 -12.67 -15.90
C TYR A 391 -2.86 -12.47 -14.74
N PHE A 392 -3.28 -11.72 -13.73
CA PHE A 392 -2.55 -11.52 -12.49
C PHE A 392 -3.50 -11.72 -11.31
N PRO A 393 -3.10 -12.41 -10.23
CA PRO A 393 -4.01 -12.68 -9.12
C PRO A 393 -4.25 -11.46 -8.20
N LYS A 394 -3.70 -10.29 -8.51
CA LYS A 394 -3.93 -9.05 -7.74
C LYS A 394 -5.31 -8.48 -8.05
N CYS A 395 -6.06 -8.09 -7.02
CA CYS A 395 -7.29 -7.32 -7.15
C CYS A 395 -7.09 -6.14 -8.12
N SER A 396 -8.01 -5.99 -9.07
CA SER A 396 -7.87 -5.01 -10.15
C SER A 396 -8.06 -3.56 -9.69
N ALA A 397 -8.55 -3.32 -8.47
CA ALA A 397 -8.52 -2.01 -7.85
C ALA A 397 -7.04 -1.58 -7.64
N PRO A 398 -6.58 -0.44 -8.21
CA PRO A 398 -5.15 -0.10 -8.27
C PRO A 398 -4.42 -0.13 -6.92
N ALA A 399 -5.04 0.44 -5.89
CA ALA A 399 -4.49 0.54 -4.53
C ALA A 399 -4.83 -0.66 -3.62
N CYS A 400 -5.56 -1.67 -4.13
CA CYS A 400 -5.83 -2.88 -3.38
C CYS A 400 -4.67 -3.88 -3.54
N ALA A 401 -4.14 -4.35 -2.42
CA ALA A 401 -3.09 -5.37 -2.38
C ALA A 401 -3.61 -6.81 -2.17
N ASN A 402 -4.93 -7.00 -2.09
CA ASN A 402 -5.49 -8.35 -1.96
C ASN A 402 -5.13 -9.19 -3.18
N LEU A 403 -4.54 -10.35 -2.91
CA LEU A 403 -4.27 -11.40 -3.88
C LEU A 403 -5.35 -12.49 -3.77
N GLU A 404 -5.84 -12.96 -4.91
CA GLU A 404 -6.64 -14.16 -4.95
C GLU A 404 -5.75 -15.40 -4.92
N THR A 405 -6.25 -16.46 -4.29
CA THR A 405 -5.60 -17.76 -4.25
C THR A 405 -6.60 -18.85 -4.63
N PRO A 406 -6.18 -20.07 -4.99
CA PRO A 406 -7.11 -21.17 -5.24
C PRO A 406 -8.09 -21.43 -4.09
N GLN A 407 -7.65 -21.22 -2.84
CA GLN A 407 -8.48 -21.39 -1.64
C GLN A 407 -9.40 -20.20 -1.37
N LYS A 408 -9.08 -19.03 -1.93
CA LYS A 408 -9.82 -17.78 -1.72
C LYS A 408 -9.88 -17.00 -3.04
N PRO A 409 -10.62 -17.51 -4.04
CA PRO A 409 -10.79 -16.83 -5.31
C PRO A 409 -11.56 -15.53 -5.12
N HIS A 410 -11.34 -14.55 -5.99
CA HIS A 410 -12.16 -13.34 -6.00
C HIS A 410 -13.58 -13.66 -6.48
N THR A 411 -14.59 -13.13 -5.77
CA THR A 411 -16.00 -13.43 -6.05
C THR A 411 -16.58 -12.61 -7.19
N LEU A 412 -15.97 -11.47 -7.51
CA LEU A 412 -16.41 -10.57 -8.57
C LEU A 412 -15.40 -10.58 -9.70
N ARG A 413 -15.86 -10.91 -10.90
CA ARG A 413 -15.02 -11.00 -12.09
C ARG A 413 -15.81 -10.57 -13.33
N CYS A 414 -15.14 -9.86 -14.22
CA CYS A 414 -15.70 -9.54 -15.52
C CYS A 414 -15.54 -10.71 -16.48
N THR A 415 -16.65 -11.30 -16.91
CA THR A 415 -16.68 -12.43 -17.86
C THR A 415 -16.43 -12.02 -19.31
N ASN A 416 -16.41 -10.72 -19.61
CA ASN A 416 -16.11 -10.23 -20.96
C ASN A 416 -14.61 -10.16 -21.22
N CYS A 417 -13.83 -9.65 -20.26
CA CYS A 417 -12.39 -9.47 -20.43
C CYS A 417 -11.54 -10.46 -19.63
N TRP A 418 -12.10 -11.10 -18.59
CA TRP A 418 -11.44 -11.99 -17.62
C TRP A 418 -10.25 -11.41 -16.84
N TYR A 419 -9.77 -10.25 -17.27
CA TYR A 419 -8.67 -9.50 -16.70
C TYR A 419 -9.08 -8.76 -15.42
N PHE A 420 -10.28 -8.20 -15.36
CA PHE A 420 -10.76 -7.47 -14.18
C PHE A 420 -11.48 -8.39 -13.20
N HIS A 421 -11.01 -8.40 -11.95
CA HIS A 421 -11.55 -9.17 -10.84
C HIS A 421 -11.29 -8.45 -9.52
N TYR A 422 -12.17 -8.64 -8.55
CA TYR A 422 -12.21 -7.82 -7.34
C TYR A 422 -12.46 -8.67 -6.11
N CYS A 423 -11.72 -8.37 -5.04
CA CYS A 423 -11.89 -9.02 -3.74
C CYS A 423 -13.21 -8.60 -3.05
N SER A 424 -13.86 -7.53 -3.51
CA SER A 424 -15.10 -7.01 -2.92
C SER A 424 -15.84 -6.05 -3.87
N SER A 425 -17.13 -5.79 -3.60
CA SER A 425 -17.97 -4.88 -4.41
C SER A 425 -17.48 -3.45 -4.36
N SER A 426 -16.99 -2.99 -3.21
CA SER A 426 -16.39 -1.65 -3.10
C SER A 426 -15.09 -1.51 -3.89
N CYS A 427 -14.29 -2.57 -4.04
CA CYS A 427 -13.13 -2.53 -4.94
C CYS A 427 -13.56 -2.43 -6.41
N GLN A 428 -14.62 -3.15 -6.80
CA GLN A 428 -15.20 -3.02 -8.13
C GLN A 428 -15.72 -1.60 -8.36
N GLU A 429 -16.52 -1.06 -7.45
CA GLU A 429 -17.08 0.29 -7.54
C GLU A 429 -15.97 1.36 -7.59
N TYR A 430 -14.92 1.21 -6.79
CA TYR A 430 -13.76 2.10 -6.84
C TYR A 430 -13.10 2.09 -8.24
N CYS A 431 -12.89 0.90 -8.80
CA CYS A 431 -12.28 0.73 -10.12
C CYS A 431 -13.18 1.27 -11.25
N ASP A 432 -14.48 0.98 -11.17
CA ASP A 432 -15.46 1.22 -12.23
C ASP A 432 -15.97 2.66 -12.19
N SER A 433 -16.35 3.18 -11.01
CA SER A 433 -17.02 4.48 -10.83
C SER A 433 -16.05 5.62 -10.47
N ILE A 434 -15.10 5.37 -9.57
CA ILE A 434 -14.17 6.43 -9.10
C ILE A 434 -13.02 6.62 -10.09
N MET A 435 -12.45 5.52 -10.57
CA MET A 435 -11.29 5.55 -11.46
C MET A 435 -11.65 5.39 -12.95
N GLY A 436 -12.84 4.87 -13.27
CA GLY A 436 -13.30 4.71 -14.66
C GLY A 436 -12.44 3.72 -15.48
N LEU A 437 -11.73 2.80 -14.82
CA LEU A 437 -10.73 1.96 -15.48
C LEU A 437 -11.38 0.82 -16.24
N HIS A 438 -12.18 0.02 -15.53
CA HIS A 438 -12.73 -1.19 -16.10
C HIS A 438 -13.67 -0.93 -17.29
N PRO A 439 -14.65 0.01 -17.25
CA PRO A 439 -15.50 0.27 -18.41
C PRO A 439 -14.71 0.70 -19.66
N LYS A 440 -13.60 1.42 -19.48
CA LYS A 440 -12.72 1.84 -20.55
C LYS A 440 -11.94 0.66 -21.13
N PHE A 441 -11.22 -0.07 -20.28
CA PHE A 441 -10.31 -1.13 -20.70
C PHE A 441 -11.00 -2.46 -21.05
N CYS A 442 -12.18 -2.74 -20.51
CA CYS A 442 -12.92 -3.96 -20.82
C CYS A 442 -13.34 -3.99 -22.29
N LYS A 443 -13.86 -2.86 -22.80
CA LYS A 443 -14.30 -2.74 -24.19
C LYS A 443 -13.13 -2.88 -25.17
N ASP A 444 -11.96 -2.40 -24.77
CA ASP A 444 -10.74 -2.44 -25.58
C ASP A 444 -10.02 -3.80 -25.52
N THR A 445 -10.50 -4.76 -24.74
CA THR A 445 -9.85 -6.08 -24.62
C THR A 445 -10.26 -6.98 -25.80
N PRO A 446 -9.33 -7.39 -26.68
CA PRO A 446 -9.64 -8.31 -27.78
C PRO A 446 -10.15 -9.66 -27.28
N LYS A 447 -11.03 -10.32 -28.04
CA LYS A 447 -11.67 -11.59 -27.65
C LYS A 447 -10.66 -12.73 -27.43
N ASP A 448 -9.66 -12.83 -28.28
CA ASP A 448 -8.57 -13.81 -28.17
C ASP A 448 -7.76 -13.60 -26.88
N LYS A 449 -7.52 -12.34 -26.52
CA LYS A 449 -6.84 -11.97 -25.27
C LYS A 449 -7.69 -12.21 -24.03
N ALA A 450 -9.00 -11.95 -24.10
CA ALA A 450 -9.92 -12.30 -23.02
C ALA A 450 -9.96 -13.81 -22.78
N ALA A 451 -9.99 -14.63 -23.84
CA ALA A 451 -9.92 -16.09 -23.74
C ALA A 451 -8.56 -16.55 -23.17
N GLN A 452 -7.46 -15.90 -23.55
CA GLN A 452 -6.15 -16.16 -22.97
C GLN A 452 -6.14 -15.87 -21.45
N CYS A 453 -6.64 -14.70 -21.03
CA CYS A 453 -6.77 -14.35 -19.61
C CYS A 453 -7.62 -15.37 -18.85
N GLN A 454 -8.75 -15.81 -19.42
CA GLN A 454 -9.59 -16.84 -18.83
C GLN A 454 -8.81 -18.14 -18.60
N LYS A 455 -8.11 -18.63 -19.62
CA LYS A 455 -7.32 -19.86 -19.53
C LYS A 455 -6.21 -19.76 -18.49
N GLU A 456 -5.47 -18.64 -18.46
CA GLU A 456 -4.42 -18.40 -17.46
C GLU A 456 -5.00 -18.36 -16.04
N MET A 457 -6.17 -17.75 -15.86
CA MET A 457 -6.89 -17.70 -14.60
C MET A 457 -7.36 -19.09 -14.13
N GLU A 458 -8.01 -19.85 -15.02
CA GLU A 458 -8.48 -21.20 -14.69
C GLU A 458 -7.32 -22.14 -14.36
N GLN A 459 -6.19 -21.98 -15.06
CA GLN A 459 -4.95 -22.70 -14.74
C GLN A 459 -4.41 -22.30 -13.35
N TYR A 460 -4.36 -21.01 -13.05
CA TYR A 460 -3.86 -20.50 -11.77
C TYR A 460 -4.73 -20.96 -10.59
N LEU A 461 -6.05 -20.88 -10.73
CA LEU A 461 -7.01 -21.29 -9.70
C LEU A 461 -7.24 -22.81 -9.66
N GLY A 462 -6.64 -23.58 -10.59
CA GLY A 462 -6.84 -25.02 -10.68
C GLY A 462 -8.26 -25.43 -11.09
N LEU A 463 -9.03 -24.55 -11.73
CA LEU A 463 -10.41 -24.83 -12.16
C LEU A 463 -10.49 -25.82 -13.32
N ASN A 464 -9.43 -25.89 -14.13
CA ASN A 464 -9.30 -26.83 -15.25
C ASN A 464 -8.37 -28.01 -14.93
N GLN A 465 -7.91 -28.13 -13.68
CA GLN A 465 -7.23 -29.34 -13.26
C GLN A 465 -8.33 -30.35 -12.95
N GLU A 466 -8.53 -31.29 -13.88
CA GLU A 466 -9.16 -32.56 -13.52
C GLU A 466 -8.47 -33.02 -12.23
N PRO A 467 -9.23 -33.22 -11.14
CA PRO A 467 -8.64 -33.51 -9.84
C PRO A 467 -7.69 -34.68 -10.03
N ASP A 468 -6.41 -34.47 -9.72
CA ASP A 468 -5.39 -35.50 -9.91
C ASP A 468 -5.81 -36.73 -9.12
N MET A 469 -6.36 -37.72 -9.84
CA MET A 469 -7.08 -38.84 -9.25
C MET A 469 -6.05 -39.85 -8.76
N THR A 470 -5.35 -39.48 -7.69
CA THR A 470 -4.37 -40.30 -7.01
C THR A 470 -4.98 -40.87 -5.74
N CYS A 471 -4.63 -42.11 -5.42
CA CYS A 471 -5.10 -42.75 -4.21
C CYS A 471 -4.50 -42.04 -3.00
N HIS A 472 -5.33 -41.44 -2.14
CA HIS A 472 -4.88 -40.71 -0.97
C HIS A 472 -4.08 -41.58 0.03
N ALA A 473 -4.32 -42.89 0.06
CA ALA A 473 -3.63 -43.82 0.94
C ALA A 473 -2.26 -44.29 0.42
N CYS A 474 -2.13 -44.54 -0.89
CA CYS A 474 -0.94 -45.21 -1.46
C CYS A 474 -0.27 -44.46 -2.62
N GLY A 475 -0.83 -43.34 -3.06
CA GLY A 475 -0.31 -42.51 -4.15
C GLY A 475 -0.51 -43.06 -5.56
N LEU A 476 -1.18 -44.21 -5.74
CA LEU A 476 -1.40 -44.81 -7.06
C LEU A 476 -2.27 -43.90 -7.93
N GLU A 477 -1.85 -43.61 -9.16
CA GLU A 477 -2.58 -42.76 -10.11
C GLU A 477 -3.75 -43.51 -10.80
N GLU A 478 -4.80 -42.79 -11.22
CA GLU A 478 -6.03 -43.36 -11.83
C GLU A 478 -5.76 -44.26 -13.02
N HIS A 479 -4.81 -43.91 -13.88
CA HIS A 479 -4.51 -44.69 -15.08
C HIS A 479 -3.94 -46.09 -14.77
N HIS A 480 -3.51 -46.34 -13.53
CA HIS A 480 -3.10 -47.65 -13.04
C HIS A 480 -4.22 -48.45 -12.36
N VAL A 481 -5.42 -47.87 -12.21
CA VAL A 481 -6.57 -48.49 -11.55
C VAL A 481 -7.61 -48.88 -12.58
N THR A 482 -7.61 -50.14 -12.99
CA THR A 482 -8.53 -50.67 -14.02
C THR A 482 -10.01 -50.55 -13.66
N GLU A 483 -10.33 -50.54 -12.36
CA GLU A 483 -11.71 -50.40 -11.85
C GLU A 483 -12.17 -48.94 -11.70
N GLY A 484 -11.30 -47.97 -12.00
CA GLY A 484 -11.51 -46.56 -11.66
C GLY A 484 -11.33 -46.26 -10.17
N MET A 485 -11.13 -44.98 -9.85
CA MET A 485 -10.93 -44.52 -8.48
C MET A 485 -12.25 -44.43 -7.69
N LYS A 486 -12.22 -44.85 -6.42
CA LYS A 486 -13.37 -44.83 -5.50
C LYS A 486 -13.29 -43.59 -4.60
N ARG A 487 -14.35 -42.80 -4.52
CA ARG A 487 -14.41 -41.61 -3.64
C ARG A 487 -14.72 -42.00 -2.19
N CYS A 488 -14.24 -41.22 -1.24
CA CYS A 488 -14.68 -41.33 0.15
C CYS A 488 -16.20 -41.15 0.24
N SER A 489 -16.92 -42.11 0.81
CA SER A 489 -18.39 -42.09 0.88
C SER A 489 -18.95 -40.91 1.68
N GLN A 490 -18.17 -40.32 2.60
CA GLN A 490 -18.62 -39.21 3.44
C GLN A 490 -18.28 -37.83 2.87
N CYS A 491 -17.01 -37.54 2.59
CA CYS A 491 -16.61 -36.20 2.14
C CYS A 491 -16.59 -36.05 0.61
N GLN A 492 -16.49 -37.15 -0.15
CA GLN A 492 -16.34 -37.17 -1.62
C GLN A 492 -15.14 -36.37 -2.19
N LYS A 493 -14.24 -35.86 -1.32
CA LYS A 493 -13.09 -35.00 -1.70
C LYS A 493 -11.82 -35.78 -2.06
N VAL A 494 -11.63 -36.95 -1.48
CA VAL A 494 -10.44 -37.79 -1.72
C VAL A 494 -10.81 -39.08 -2.46
N TYR A 495 -9.84 -39.60 -3.21
CA TYR A 495 -9.97 -40.79 -4.04
C TYR A 495 -9.11 -41.94 -3.50
N TYR A 496 -9.56 -43.18 -3.74
CA TYR A 496 -8.89 -44.40 -3.32
C TYR A 496 -8.90 -45.43 -4.45
N CYS A 497 -7.78 -46.09 -4.69
CA CYS A 497 -7.71 -47.15 -5.70
C CYS A 497 -8.48 -48.42 -5.28
N SER A 498 -8.76 -48.57 -3.98
CA SER A 498 -9.42 -49.75 -3.42
C SER A 498 -10.09 -49.44 -2.08
N ARG A 499 -11.04 -50.29 -1.68
CA ARG A 499 -11.69 -50.20 -0.37
C ARG A 499 -10.70 -50.40 0.77
N GLN A 500 -9.69 -51.25 0.57
CA GLN A 500 -8.63 -51.50 1.54
C GLN A 500 -7.82 -50.24 1.84
N CYS A 501 -7.47 -49.47 0.79
CA CYS A 501 -6.81 -48.18 0.93
C CYS A 501 -7.67 -47.17 1.69
N GLN A 502 -8.98 -47.11 1.40
CA GLN A 502 -9.91 -46.27 2.15
C GLN A 502 -10.01 -46.66 3.63
N GLU A 503 -10.17 -47.95 3.94
CA GLU A 503 -10.29 -48.44 5.33
C GLU A 503 -8.99 -48.29 6.13
N TRP A 504 -7.84 -48.40 5.46
CA TRP A 504 -6.54 -48.15 6.07
C TRP A 504 -6.36 -46.68 6.39
N ASP A 505 -6.60 -45.79 5.44
CA ASP A 505 -6.48 -44.34 5.63
C ASP A 505 -7.47 -43.81 6.68
N TRP A 506 -8.68 -44.40 6.72
CA TRP A 506 -9.69 -44.08 7.74
C TRP A 506 -9.24 -44.44 9.16
N ARG A 507 -8.56 -45.58 9.34
CA ARG A 507 -8.16 -46.07 10.68
C ARG A 507 -6.77 -45.58 11.11
N VAL A 508 -5.84 -45.47 10.17
CA VAL A 508 -4.40 -45.28 10.41
C VAL A 508 -3.89 -43.99 9.78
N GLY A 509 -4.32 -43.67 8.54
CA GLY A 509 -3.83 -42.50 7.79
C GLY A 509 -4.40 -41.14 8.22
N GLY A 510 -5.32 -41.11 9.19
CA GLY A 510 -5.81 -39.88 9.80
C GLY A 510 -7.00 -39.22 9.07
N HIS A 511 -7.45 -39.76 7.93
CA HIS A 511 -8.55 -39.18 7.17
C HIS A 511 -9.85 -39.01 7.98
N LYS A 512 -10.11 -39.87 8.96
CA LYS A 512 -11.29 -39.79 9.84
C LYS A 512 -11.41 -38.46 10.59
N GLN A 513 -10.29 -37.81 10.92
CA GLN A 513 -10.29 -36.52 11.64
C GLN A 513 -10.65 -35.38 10.67
N VAL A 514 -9.95 -35.28 9.54
CA VAL A 514 -10.16 -34.24 8.53
C VAL A 514 -11.48 -34.39 7.75
N CYS A 515 -11.97 -35.62 7.56
CA CYS A 515 -13.23 -35.87 6.84
C CYS A 515 -14.42 -35.18 7.51
N LYS A 516 -14.43 -35.08 8.85
CA LYS A 516 -15.54 -34.47 9.61
C LYS A 516 -15.63 -32.96 9.43
N GLU A 517 -14.50 -32.27 9.38
CA GLU A 517 -14.44 -30.80 9.29
C GLU A 517 -14.94 -30.29 7.93
N THR A 518 -14.83 -31.12 6.89
CA THR A 518 -15.19 -30.74 5.52
C THR A 518 -16.67 -30.84 5.16
N ASN A 519 -17.48 -31.56 5.94
CA ASN A 519 -18.92 -31.73 5.63
C ASN A 519 -19.78 -30.60 6.22
N THR A 520 -19.36 -29.98 7.31
CA THR A 520 -20.12 -28.90 7.96
C THR A 520 -20.05 -27.57 7.18
N SER A 521 -18.93 -27.33 6.50
CA SER A 521 -18.66 -26.06 5.81
C SER A 521 -19.40 -25.90 4.47
N ALA A 522 -19.77 -26.99 3.81
CA ALA A 522 -20.53 -26.93 2.55
C ALA A 522 -22.03 -26.66 2.77
N SER A 523 -22.61 -27.14 3.86
CA SER A 523 -24.01 -26.87 4.21
C SER A 523 -24.21 -25.43 4.69
N ASP A 524 -23.26 -24.87 5.45
CA ASP A 524 -23.36 -23.50 5.97
C ASP A 524 -23.12 -22.41 4.90
N ALA A 525 -22.35 -22.72 3.85
CA ALA A 525 -22.14 -21.80 2.73
C ALA A 525 -23.38 -21.67 1.82
N LEU A 526 -24.16 -22.75 1.67
CA LEU A 526 -25.41 -22.75 0.88
C LEU A 526 -26.59 -22.11 1.63
N LEU A 527 -26.67 -22.26 2.96
CA LEU A 527 -27.71 -21.62 3.76
C LEU A 527 -27.54 -20.10 3.86
N ASN A 528 -26.30 -19.58 3.85
CA ASN A 528 -26.03 -18.14 3.85
C ASN A 528 -26.25 -17.44 2.51
N SER A 529 -26.47 -18.16 1.39
CA SER A 529 -26.71 -17.55 0.07
C SER A 529 -28.18 -17.35 -0.28
N MET A 530 -29.14 -17.79 0.55
CA MET A 530 -30.58 -17.70 0.27
C MET A 530 -31.32 -16.59 1.04
N ASP A 531 -30.66 -15.85 1.95
CA ASP A 531 -31.32 -14.84 2.81
C ASP A 531 -31.09 -13.37 2.37
N GLN A 532 -30.82 -13.11 1.09
CA GLN A 532 -30.64 -11.75 0.56
C GLN A 532 -31.39 -11.47 -0.75
N THR A 533 -32.68 -11.78 -0.84
CA THR A 533 -33.59 -11.08 -1.78
C THR A 533 -35.06 -11.31 -1.42
N LEU A 534 -35.66 -10.43 -0.63
CA LEU A 534 -37.07 -10.11 -0.75
C LEU A 534 -37.28 -8.59 -0.62
N PRO A 535 -37.78 -7.90 -1.65
CA PRO A 535 -38.17 -6.50 -1.53
C PRO A 535 -39.49 -6.40 -0.74
N VAL A 536 -39.50 -5.53 0.27
CA VAL A 536 -40.70 -5.15 1.02
C VAL A 536 -41.63 -4.38 0.08
N PRO A 537 -42.92 -4.78 -0.08
CA PRO A 537 -43.86 -4.01 -0.87
C PRO A 537 -44.20 -2.68 -0.17
N ALA A 538 -44.14 -1.59 -0.94
CA ALA A 538 -44.50 -0.26 -0.49
C ALA A 538 -45.97 -0.19 -0.06
N SER A 539 -46.22 0.10 1.22
CA SER A 539 -47.55 0.49 1.72
C SER A 539 -47.92 1.86 1.16
N SER A 540 -48.93 1.85 0.30
CA SER A 540 -49.70 3.01 -0.15
C SER A 540 -50.47 3.62 1.03
N ASN A 541 -50.03 4.78 1.51
CA ASN A 541 -50.83 5.65 2.36
C ASN A 541 -51.76 6.50 1.49
N ASN A 542 -53.06 6.21 1.59
CA ASN A 542 -54.14 7.01 1.02
C ASN A 542 -54.90 7.64 2.19
N GLY A 543 -55.10 8.96 2.15
CA GLY A 543 -56.14 9.63 2.93
C GLY A 543 -55.67 10.85 3.72
N THR A 544 -55.98 12.04 3.22
CA THR A 544 -56.85 12.99 3.93
C THR A 544 -57.37 14.02 2.95
N ALA A 545 -58.68 14.00 2.76
CA ALA A 545 -59.46 15.07 2.18
C ALA A 545 -59.42 16.30 3.10
N ASN A 546 -59.31 17.49 2.54
CA ASN A 546 -59.75 18.72 3.21
C ASN A 546 -60.73 19.45 2.30
N VAL A 547 -61.88 19.72 2.90
CA VAL A 547 -63.06 20.40 2.41
C VAL A 547 -63.06 21.78 3.06
N VAL A 548 -63.20 22.82 2.23
CA VAL A 548 -63.81 24.15 2.52
C VAL A 548 -63.14 25.03 3.57
N GLU A 549 -62.56 26.15 3.12
CA GLU A 549 -63.22 27.47 3.14
C GLU A 549 -62.74 28.36 1.99
#